data_AF-A0A8H5H2D6-F1
#
_entry.id   AF-A0A8H5H2D6-F1
#
_cell.length_a   1.000
_cell.length_b   1.000
_cell.length_c   1.000
_cell.angle_alpha   90.00
_cell.angle_beta   90.00
_cell.angle_gamma   90.00
#
_symmetry.space_group_name_H-M   'P 1'
#
loop_
_entity.id
_entity.type
_entity.pdbx_description
1 polymer ?
#
loop_
_entity_poly.entity_id
_entity_poly.type
_entity_poly.pdbx_seq_one_letter_code
_entity_poly.pdbx_strand_id
1 'polypeptide(L)'
;MIRIILCCPRLYDEQAGSGNAAALLGVLNIPVQGANVPIGLDCTPLSVLAVAGNSCNTQTVCCENNNFKGVVAIGCTPINVNL
;
A
#
# COMPACT_ATOMS: atom_id res chain seq x y z
N MET A 1 -9.45 -8.91 10.19
CA MET A 1 -8.56 -7.88 9.62
C MET A 1 -9.03 -7.62 8.19
N ILE A 2 -9.55 -6.44 7.88
CA ILE A 2 -10.14 -6.14 6.56
C ILE A 2 -9.00 -5.77 5.63
N ARG A 3 -8.73 -6.58 4.60
CA ARG A 3 -7.73 -6.27 3.57
C ARG A 3 -8.39 -5.47 2.46
N ILE A 4 -7.75 -4.38 2.05
CA ILE A 4 -8.28 -3.43 1.07
C ILE A 4 -7.43 -3.54 -0.19
N ILE A 5 -8.09 -3.57 -1.36
CA ILE A 5 -7.39 -3.55 -2.65
C ILE A 5 -7.12 -2.11 -3.05
N LEU A 6 -5.88 -1.82 -3.38
CA LEU A 6 -5.38 -0.50 -3.68
C LEU A 6 -4.55 -0.54 -4.96
N CYS A 7 -4.58 0.55 -5.71
CA CYS A 7 -3.65 0.79 -6.81
C CYS A 7 -2.58 1.76 -6.32
N CYS A 8 -1.34 1.28 -6.19
CA CYS A 8 -0.24 2.07 -5.64
C CYS A 8 0.84 2.25 -6.72
N PRO A 9 1.21 3.48 -7.09
CA PRO A 9 2.31 3.74 -8.03
C PRO A 9 3.67 3.37 -7.44
N ARG A 10 3.80 3.36 -6.10
CA ARG A 10 5.02 2.99 -5.39
C ARG A 10 4.71 1.98 -4.32
N LEU A 11 5.48 0.91 -4.32
CA LEU A 11 5.49 -0.09 -3.28
C LEU A 11 6.92 -0.22 -2.77
N TYR A 12 7.08 -0.15 -1.47
CA TYR A 12 8.32 -0.45 -0.76
C TYR A 12 8.11 -1.79 -0.09
N ASP A 13 8.67 -2.83 -0.69
CA ASP A 13 8.71 -4.21 -0.18
C ASP A 13 9.81 -4.42 0.86
N GLU A 14 10.81 -3.55 0.85
CA GLU A 14 11.81 -3.41 1.88
C GLU A 14 11.24 -2.80 3.17
N GLN A 15 12.01 -2.94 4.25
CA GLN A 15 11.59 -2.61 5.59
C GLN A 15 10.96 -1.20 5.68
N ALA A 16 9.75 -1.06 6.23
CA ALA A 16 9.17 0.23 6.67
C ALA A 16 10.16 1.10 7.46
N GLY A 17 11.12 0.46 8.14
CA GLY A 17 12.20 1.10 8.90
C GLY A 17 13.46 1.48 8.11
N SER A 18 13.52 1.25 6.80
CA SER A 18 14.66 1.63 5.95
C SER A 18 14.27 2.58 4.81
N GLY A 19 15.27 3.34 4.32
CA GLY A 19 15.15 4.17 3.13
C GLY A 19 14.16 5.34 3.25
N ASN A 20 13.59 5.72 2.11
CA ASN A 20 12.70 6.88 1.98
C ASN A 20 11.34 6.66 2.67
N ALA A 21 10.90 5.41 2.83
CA ALA A 21 9.65 5.08 3.52
C ALA A 21 9.74 5.41 5.01
N ALA A 22 10.84 5.05 5.69
CA ALA A 22 11.05 5.36 7.11
C ALA A 22 11.05 6.86 7.39
N ALA A 23 11.71 7.65 6.53
CA ALA A 23 11.73 9.11 6.65
C ALA A 23 10.32 9.69 6.54
N LEU A 24 9.53 9.24 5.56
CA LEU A 24 8.16 9.71 5.37
C LEU A 24 7.25 9.33 6.53
N LEU A 25 7.33 8.09 7.02
CA LEU A 25 6.58 7.63 8.19
C LEU A 25 6.93 8.42 9.46
N GLY A 26 8.21 8.77 9.64
CA GLY A 26 8.67 9.62 10.73
C GLY A 26 8.08 11.02 10.68
N VAL A 27 8.05 11.64 9.49
CA VAL A 27 7.43 12.96 9.27
C VAL A 27 5.92 12.92 9.54
N LEU A 28 5.26 11.83 9.13
CA LEU A 28 3.82 11.65 9.30
C LEU A 28 3.42 11.14 10.70
N ASN A 29 4.40 10.89 11.58
CA ASN A 29 4.20 10.33 12.92
C ASN A 29 3.40 9.01 12.90
N ILE A 30 3.66 8.15 11.91
CA ILE A 30 2.97 6.88 11.74
C ILE A 30 3.80 5.79 12.46
N PRO A 31 3.32 5.23 13.58
CA PRO A 31 4.02 4.16 14.26
C PRO A 31 3.83 2.85 13.48
N VAL A 32 4.86 2.42 12.77
CA VAL A 32 4.87 1.09 12.14
C VAL A 32 5.72 0.17 13.00
N GLN A 33 5.07 -0.78 13.66
CA GLN A 33 5.74 -1.76 14.52
C GLN A 33 6.22 -2.93 13.65
N GLY A 34 7.45 -2.81 13.16
CA GLY A 34 8.08 -3.88 12.40
C GLY A 34 8.92 -3.32 11.29
N ALA A 35 10.21 -3.61 11.33
CA ALA A 35 11.11 -3.22 10.26
C ALA A 35 10.56 -3.80 8.94
N ASN A 36 10.13 -5.07 8.87
CA ASN A 36 9.76 -5.75 7.62
C ASN A 36 8.32 -5.58 7.13
N VAL A 37 7.64 -4.46 7.41
CA VAL A 37 6.28 -4.24 6.91
C VAL A 37 6.32 -3.52 5.55
N PRO A 38 5.80 -4.10 4.47
CA PRO A 38 5.75 -3.41 3.18
C PRO A 38 4.74 -2.27 3.17
N ILE A 39 5.05 -1.21 2.44
CA ILE A 39 4.27 0.04 2.43
C ILE A 39 4.00 0.50 1.01
N GLY A 40 2.74 0.83 0.72
CA GLY A 40 2.34 1.52 -0.50
C GLY A 40 2.23 3.02 -0.28
N LEU A 41 2.67 3.83 -1.24
CA LEU A 41 2.47 5.28 -1.24
C LEU A 41 1.57 5.73 -2.39
N ASP A 42 0.87 6.85 -2.19
CA ASP A 42 -0.03 7.47 -3.16
C ASP A 42 -1.05 6.47 -3.75
N CYS A 43 -1.55 5.60 -2.89
CA CYS A 43 -2.46 4.53 -3.19
C CYS A 43 -3.90 5.03 -3.35
N THR A 44 -4.57 4.57 -4.41
CA THR A 44 -5.99 4.85 -4.64
C THR A 44 -6.84 3.62 -4.32
N PRO A 45 -7.92 3.73 -3.51
CA PRO A 45 -8.81 2.62 -3.23
C PRO A 45 -9.44 2.08 -4.51
N LEU A 46 -9.36 0.77 -4.71
CA LEU A 46 -10.10 0.09 -5.77
C LEU A 46 -11.32 -0.59 -5.17
N SER A 47 -12.47 -0.42 -5.81
CA SER A 47 -13.62 -1.27 -5.54
C SER A 47 -13.41 -2.64 -6.19
N VAL A 48 -14.08 -3.68 -5.68
CA VAL A 48 -14.01 -5.04 -6.25
C VAL A 48 -14.42 -5.05 -7.74
N LEU A 49 -15.36 -4.18 -8.12
CA LEU A 49 -15.79 -3.97 -9.50
C LEU A 49 -14.68 -3.34 -10.37
N ALA A 50 -13.89 -2.42 -9.80
CA ALA A 50 -12.81 -1.75 -10.51
C ALA A 50 -11.64 -2.71 -10.84
N VAL A 51 -11.42 -3.74 -10.01
CA VAL A 51 -10.40 -4.76 -10.26
C VAL A 51 -10.70 -5.52 -11.55
N ALA A 52 -11.97 -5.91 -11.77
CA ALA A 52 -12.41 -6.64 -12.97
C ALA A 52 -12.21 -5.86 -14.29
N GLY A 53 -12.13 -4.53 -14.22
CA GLY A 53 -11.99 -3.66 -15.39
C GLY A 53 -10.56 -3.20 -15.70
N ASN A 54 -9.53 -3.78 -15.07
CA ASN A 54 -8.14 -3.33 -15.18
C ASN A 54 -7.95 -1.85 -14.83
N SER A 55 -8.62 -1.37 -13.78
CA SER A 55 -8.63 0.06 -13.41
C SER A 55 -7.29 0.56 -12.82
N CYS A 56 -6.35 -0.35 -12.54
CA CYS A 56 -5.03 0.01 -12.04
C CYS A 56 -3.99 -0.16 -13.15
N ASN A 57 -3.43 0.96 -13.62
CA ASN A 57 -2.35 0.97 -14.62
C ASN A 57 -0.95 0.82 -14.00
N THR A 58 -0.86 0.66 -12.68
CA THR A 58 0.39 0.50 -11.94
C THR A 58 0.37 -0.83 -11.16
N GLN A 59 0.80 -0.85 -9.90
CA GLN A 59 0.81 -2.05 -9.08
C GLN A 59 -0.50 -2.18 -8.32
N THR A 60 -1.21 -3.30 -8.53
CA THR A 60 -2.34 -3.66 -7.67
C THR A 60 -1.83 -4.37 -6.43
N VAL A 61 -2.26 -3.92 -5.26
CA VAL A 61 -1.80 -4.45 -3.97
C VAL A 61 -2.98 -4.69 -3.01
N CYS A 62 -2.82 -5.65 -2.12
CA CYS A 62 -3.67 -5.86 -0.95
C CYS A 62 -2.95 -5.32 0.29
N CYS A 63 -3.52 -4.33 0.97
CA CYS A 63 -2.97 -3.77 2.20
C CYS A 63 -3.88 -4.02 3.41
N GLU A 64 -3.29 -4.05 4.60
CA GLU A 64 -4.02 -4.25 5.86
C GLU A 64 -4.64 -2.96 6.39
N ASN A 65 -4.04 -1.80 6.05
CA ASN A 65 -4.50 -0.50 6.52
C ASN A 65 -4.26 0.60 5.48
N ASN A 66 -5.22 1.51 5.34
CA ASN A 66 -5.14 2.69 4.47
C ASN A 66 -5.75 3.95 5.13
N ASN A 67 -5.69 4.05 6.47
CA ASN A 67 -6.32 5.16 7.21
C ASN A 67 -5.68 6.54 6.96
N PHE A 68 -4.62 6.62 6.15
CA PHE A 68 -3.92 7.85 5.80
C PHE A 68 -4.40 8.44 4.47
N LYS A 69 -5.68 8.18 4.12
CA LYS A 69 -6.35 8.68 2.91
C LYS A 69 -5.61 8.37 1.60
N GLY A 70 -4.91 7.23 1.54
CA GLY A 70 -4.15 6.83 0.35
C GLY A 70 -2.71 7.33 0.30
N VAL A 71 -2.30 8.29 1.12
CA VAL A 71 -0.90 8.79 1.13
C VAL A 71 0.05 7.67 1.56
N VAL A 72 -0.36 6.89 2.56
CA VAL A 72 0.36 5.72 3.07
C VAL A 72 -0.62 4.57 3.27
N ALA A 73 -0.28 3.39 2.75
CA ALA A 73 -0.95 2.14 3.02
C ALA A 73 0.05 1.13 3.60
N ILE A 74 -0.35 0.38 4.63
CA ILE A 74 0.54 -0.47 5.45
C ILE A 74 0.18 -1.94 5.26
N GLY A 75 1.20 -2.81 5.29
CA GLY A 75 1.02 -4.26 5.17
C GLY A 75 0.64 -4.64 3.75
N CYS A 76 1.21 -3.94 2.76
CA CYS A 76 0.86 -4.11 1.37
C CYS A 76 1.52 -5.35 0.77
N THR A 77 0.79 -6.07 -0.07
CA THR A 77 1.31 -7.23 -0.78
C THR A 77 0.90 -7.12 -2.24
N PRO A 78 1.84 -7.24 -3.20
CA PRO A 78 1.48 -7.26 -4.61
C PRO A 78 0.53 -8.41 -4.88
N ILE A 79 -0.51 -8.15 -5.67
CA ILE A 79 -1.41 -9.19 -6.14
C ILE A 79 -1.44 -9.18 -7.66
N ASN A 80 -1.30 -10.35 -8.26
CA ASN A 80 -1.59 -10.52 -9.69
C ASN A 80 -3.07 -10.84 -9.82
N VAL A 81 -3.85 -9.85 -10.22
CA VAL A 81 -5.25 -10.03 -10.61
C VAL A 81 -5.28 -10.46 -12.07
N ASN A 82 -4.91 -11.72 -12.31
CA ASN A 82 -5.04 -12.31 -13.65
C ASN A 82 -6.53 -12.58 -13.89
N LEU A 83 -7.16 -11.72 -14.68
CA LEU A 83 -8.58 -11.77 -15.05
C LEU A 83 -8.73 -12.37 -16.46
#